data_AF-A0A9E2U936-F1
#
_entry.id   AF-A0A9E2U936-F1
#
_cell.length_a   1.000
_cell.length_b   1.000
_cell.length_c   1.000
_cell.angle_alpha   90.00
_cell.angle_beta   90.00
_cell.angle_gamma   90.00
#
_symmetry.space_group_name_H-M   'P 1'
#
loop_
_entity.id
_entity.type
_entity.pdbx_description
1 polymer ?
#
loop_
_entity_poly.entity_id
_entity_poly.type
_entity_poly.pdbx_seq_one_letter_code
_entity_poly.pdbx_strand_id
1 'polypeptide(L)'
;DGSFLYNPVVQALGASKANDLPILIIVFNNGQYRAMQTGHLHHYPDGVAQEVQMWHGVTIDGPDYGDLGKPFGLPGQKVERAAELPEAIRKAIRQVEDGNTAILNVVLSR
;
A
#
# COMPACT_ATOMS: atom_id res chain seq x y z
N ASP A 1 0.84 1.65 -2.85
CA ASP A 1 -0.40 2.29 -2.37
C ASP A 1 -1.50 2.30 -3.44
N GLY A 2 -1.27 2.87 -4.62
CA GLY A 2 -2.29 2.98 -5.67
C GLY A 2 -2.89 1.64 -6.10
N SER A 3 -2.06 0.62 -6.35
CA SER A 3 -2.54 -0.73 -6.69
C SER A 3 -3.43 -1.32 -5.59
N PHE A 4 -3.15 -1.02 -4.32
CA PHE A 4 -3.96 -1.50 -3.20
C PHE A 4 -5.39 -0.95 -3.26
N LEU A 5 -5.56 0.33 -3.63
CA LEU A 5 -6.87 0.98 -3.72
C LEU A 5 -7.75 0.45 -4.88
N TYR A 6 -7.17 -0.09 -5.94
CA TYR A 6 -7.92 -0.65 -7.07
C TYR A 6 -8.45 -2.06 -6.83
N ASN A 7 -8.00 -2.72 -5.76
CA ASN A 7 -8.34 -4.09 -5.46
C ASN A 7 -9.52 -4.18 -4.47
N PRO A 8 -10.25 -5.31 -4.43
CA PRO A 8 -11.34 -5.54 -3.49
C PRO A 8 -10.80 -5.85 -2.07
N VAL A 9 -10.11 -4.89 -1.46
CA VAL A 9 -9.39 -5.04 -0.18
C VAL A 9 -10.30 -5.49 0.94
N VAL A 10 -11.48 -4.87 1.08
CA VAL A 10 -12.46 -5.18 2.13
C VAL A 10 -12.89 -6.65 2.03
N GLN A 11 -13.20 -7.11 0.81
CA GLN A 11 -13.59 -8.49 0.54
C GLN A 11 -12.43 -9.46 0.79
N ALA A 12 -11.21 -9.09 0.37
CA ALA A 12 -10.02 -9.91 0.57
C ALA A 12 -9.69 -10.11 2.06
N LEU A 13 -9.78 -9.04 2.88
CA LEU A 13 -9.57 -9.12 4.33
C LEU A 13 -10.66 -9.98 5.01
N GLY A 14 -11.93 -9.83 4.58
CA GLY A 14 -13.02 -10.67 5.05
C GLY A 14 -12.82 -12.15 4.71
N ALA A 15 -12.42 -12.46 3.47
CA ALA A 15 -12.15 -13.81 3.03
C ALA A 15 -10.95 -14.43 3.76
N SER A 16 -9.87 -13.66 3.93
CA SER A 16 -8.68 -14.08 4.68
C SER A 16 -9.05 -14.51 6.10
N LYS A 17 -9.85 -13.70 6.81
CA LYS A 17 -10.34 -14.02 8.15
C LYS A 17 -11.29 -15.22 8.19
N ALA A 18 -12.24 -15.28 7.26
CA ALA A 18 -13.28 -16.31 7.28
C ALA A 18 -12.77 -17.73 6.94
N ASN A 19 -11.60 -17.82 6.28
CA ASN A 19 -11.05 -19.09 5.80
C ASN A 19 -9.70 -19.44 6.45
N ASP A 20 -9.28 -18.75 7.51
CA ASP A 20 -7.99 -18.95 8.16
C ASP A 20 -6.80 -18.90 7.16
N LEU A 21 -6.84 -17.92 6.25
CA LEU A 21 -5.81 -17.68 5.24
C LEU A 21 -5.04 -16.40 5.58
N PRO A 22 -4.09 -16.42 6.52
CA PRO A 22 -3.34 -15.22 6.91
C PRO A 22 -2.40 -14.77 5.78
N ILE A 23 -2.38 -13.47 5.52
CA ILE A 23 -1.62 -12.83 4.44
C ILE A 23 -0.74 -11.75 5.05
N LEU A 24 0.53 -11.70 4.65
CA LEU A 24 1.37 -10.53 4.88
C LEU A 24 1.21 -9.55 3.71
N ILE A 25 0.61 -8.39 3.98
CA ILE A 25 0.39 -7.32 3.00
C ILE A 25 1.39 -6.20 3.26
N ILE A 26 2.29 -5.94 2.32
CA ILE A 26 3.23 -4.81 2.40
C ILE A 26 2.83 -3.75 1.38
N VAL A 27 2.43 -2.58 1.88
CA VAL A 27 2.08 -1.43 1.04
C VAL A 27 3.29 -0.50 0.96
N PHE A 28 3.96 -0.51 -0.19
CA PHE A 28 4.91 0.54 -0.54
C PHE A 28 4.15 1.81 -0.90
N ASN A 29 4.17 2.79 0.00
CA ASN A 29 3.34 3.98 -0.06
C ASN A 29 4.17 5.20 -0.48
N ASN A 30 4.08 5.57 -1.75
CA ASN A 30 4.73 6.77 -2.30
C ASN A 30 3.77 7.95 -2.49
N GLY A 31 2.49 7.79 -2.09
CA GLY A 31 1.43 8.78 -2.22
C GLY A 31 0.99 9.05 -3.65
N GLN A 32 1.29 8.16 -4.60
CA GLN A 32 1.11 8.45 -6.03
C GLN A 32 0.81 7.22 -6.89
N TYR A 33 0.03 7.41 -7.96
CA TYR A 33 -0.03 6.48 -9.10
C TYR A 33 1.24 6.61 -9.97
N ARG A 34 2.42 6.51 -9.34
CA ARG A 34 3.72 6.78 -9.97
C ARG A 34 4.01 5.90 -11.17
N ALA A 35 3.60 4.63 -11.14
CA ALA A 35 3.75 3.74 -12.28
C ALA A 35 2.96 4.22 -13.51
N MET A 36 1.74 4.74 -13.30
CA MET A 36 0.92 5.29 -14.37
C MET A 36 1.55 6.56 -14.95
N GLN A 37 2.02 7.47 -14.10
CA GLN A 37 2.73 8.68 -14.52
C GLN A 37 3.99 8.34 -15.34
N THR A 38 4.83 7.44 -14.83
CA THR A 38 6.05 7.00 -15.53
C THR A 38 5.72 6.33 -16.87
N GLY A 39 4.69 5.48 -16.92
CA GLY A 39 4.26 4.85 -18.17
C GLY A 39 3.76 5.87 -19.20
N HIS A 40 3.03 6.88 -18.74
CA HIS A 40 2.54 7.96 -19.61
C HIS A 40 3.69 8.77 -20.20
N LEU A 41 4.68 9.13 -19.39
CA LEU A 41 5.91 9.79 -19.85
C LEU A 41 6.70 8.92 -20.83
N HIS A 42 6.79 7.62 -20.56
CA HIS A 42 7.51 6.69 -21.41
C HIS A 42 6.90 6.59 -22.83
N HIS A 43 5.57 6.55 -22.94
CA HIS A 43 4.88 6.41 -24.22
C HIS A 43 4.65 7.75 -24.93
N TYR A 44 4.55 8.84 -24.18
CA TYR A 44 4.29 10.19 -24.70
C TYR A 44 5.33 11.18 -24.15
N PRO A 45 6.61 11.02 -24.50
CA PRO A 45 7.67 11.87 -23.95
C PRO A 45 7.52 13.35 -24.32
N ASP A 46 6.87 13.64 -25.46
CA ASP A 46 6.60 14.99 -25.94
C ASP A 46 5.11 15.38 -25.77
N GLY A 47 4.38 14.66 -24.92
CA GLY A 47 2.96 14.93 -24.65
C GLY A 47 2.75 16.20 -23.81
N VAL A 48 1.57 16.83 -23.94
CA VAL A 48 1.22 18.08 -23.23
C VAL A 48 1.42 17.96 -21.71
N ALA A 49 1.06 16.83 -21.11
CA ALA A 49 1.25 16.60 -19.67
C ALA A 49 2.73 16.71 -19.24
N GLN A 50 3.65 16.25 -20.09
CA GLN A 50 5.09 16.41 -19.89
C GLN A 50 5.56 17.82 -20.24
N GLU A 51 5.08 18.43 -21.33
CA GLU A 51 5.45 19.80 -21.71
C GLU A 51 5.12 20.81 -20.60
N VAL A 52 3.91 20.76 -20.05
CA VAL A 52 3.45 21.69 -19.00
C VAL A 52 3.69 21.18 -17.58
N GLN A 53 4.36 20.05 -17.41
CA GLN A 53 4.63 19.40 -16.12
C GLN A 53 3.36 19.21 -15.26
N MET A 54 2.25 18.86 -15.90
CA MET A 54 0.95 18.71 -15.25
C MET A 54 0.40 17.29 -15.43
N TRP A 55 0.30 16.57 -14.32
CA TRP A 55 -0.16 15.19 -14.28
C TRP A 55 -1.44 15.09 -13.45
N HIS A 56 -2.61 15.07 -14.11
CA HIS A 56 -3.89 14.99 -13.41
C HIS A 56 -4.10 13.63 -12.74
N GLY A 57 -4.62 13.64 -11.51
CA GLY A 57 -5.04 12.43 -10.80
C GLY A 57 -3.92 11.51 -10.35
N VAL A 58 -2.65 11.93 -10.41
CA VAL A 58 -1.52 11.05 -10.02
C VAL A 58 -1.22 11.08 -8.52
N THR A 59 -1.64 12.13 -7.80
CA THR A 59 -1.48 12.21 -6.35
C THR A 59 -2.61 11.47 -5.66
N ILE A 60 -2.26 10.64 -4.68
CA ILE A 60 -3.18 9.86 -3.88
C ILE A 60 -3.25 10.47 -2.49
N ASP A 61 -4.41 11.02 -2.13
CA ASP A 61 -4.76 11.36 -0.75
C ASP A 61 -5.34 10.11 -0.07
N GLY A 62 -4.44 9.16 0.20
CA GLY A 62 -4.79 7.82 0.66
C GLY A 62 -5.05 7.77 2.18
N PRO A 63 -5.83 6.79 2.66
CA PRO A 63 -5.98 6.56 4.09
C PRO A 63 -4.63 6.11 4.70
N ASP A 64 -4.57 6.02 6.03
CA ASP A 64 -3.55 5.18 6.63
C ASP A 64 -3.84 3.72 6.30
N TYR A 65 -3.07 3.14 5.37
CA TYR A 65 -3.28 1.77 4.92
C TYR A 65 -3.16 0.75 6.05
N GLY A 66 -2.38 1.03 7.11
CA GLY A 66 -2.26 0.16 8.27
C GLY A 66 -3.57 0.06 9.06
N ASP A 67 -4.43 1.08 8.97
CA ASP A 67 -5.70 1.14 9.69
C ASP A 67 -6.83 0.40 8.99
N LEU A 68 -6.67 0.06 7.70
CA LEU A 68 -7.72 -0.58 6.90
C LEU A 68 -8.08 -1.99 7.38
N GLY A 69 -7.20 -2.64 8.14
CA GLY A 69 -7.47 -3.94 8.77
C GLY A 69 -8.25 -3.85 10.09
N LYS A 70 -8.35 -2.67 10.71
CA LYS A 70 -9.02 -2.49 12.02
C LYS A 70 -10.48 -2.99 12.05
N PRO A 71 -11.33 -2.73 11.04
CA PRO A 71 -12.71 -3.24 11.04
C PRO A 71 -12.81 -4.78 11.10
N PHE A 72 -11.74 -5.48 10.73
CA PHE A 72 -11.66 -6.94 10.76
C PHE A 72 -10.99 -7.49 12.03
N GLY A 73 -10.52 -6.63 12.92
CA GLY A 73 -9.71 -7.01 14.08
C GLY A 73 -8.24 -7.29 13.74
N LEU A 74 -7.75 -6.76 12.61
CA LEU A 74 -6.42 -7.00 12.06
C LEU A 74 -5.62 -5.68 12.00
N PRO A 75 -5.23 -5.08 13.14
CA PRO A 75 -4.50 -3.82 13.10
C PRO A 75 -3.17 -3.99 12.37
N GLY A 76 -2.88 -3.06 11.46
CA GLY A 76 -1.60 -2.99 10.76
C GLY A 76 -0.59 -2.07 11.45
N GLN A 77 0.58 -1.95 10.83
CA GLN A 77 1.67 -1.09 11.25
C GLN A 77 1.96 -0.05 10.17
N LYS A 78 2.25 1.19 10.57
CA LYS A 78 2.83 2.22 9.71
C LYS A 78 4.31 2.37 10.03
N VAL A 79 5.15 2.42 9.00
CA VAL A 79 6.59 2.64 9.10
C VAL A 79 6.94 3.87 8.30
N GLU A 80 7.57 4.84 8.97
CA GLU A 80 7.97 6.11 8.36
C GLU A 80 9.50 6.25 8.29
N ARG A 81 10.24 5.45 9.07
CA ARG A 81 11.70 5.47 9.11
C ARG A 81 12.27 4.11 8.75
N ALA A 82 13.28 4.09 7.87
CA ALA A 82 13.94 2.86 7.44
C ALA A 82 14.50 2.03 8.62
N ALA A 83 14.94 2.68 9.70
CA ALA A 83 15.44 2.01 10.90
C ALA A 83 14.37 1.19 11.65
N GLU A 84 13.08 1.49 11.48
CA GLU A 84 11.97 0.76 12.10
C GLU A 84 11.60 -0.51 11.31
N LEU A 85 11.98 -0.56 10.02
CA LEU A 85 11.55 -1.60 9.09
C LEU A 85 11.92 -3.02 9.54
N PRO A 86 13.15 -3.31 10.04
CA PRO A 86 13.49 -4.66 10.49
C PRO A 86 12.59 -5.16 11.62
N GLU A 87 12.23 -4.30 12.57
CA GLU A 87 11.34 -4.68 13.67
C GLU A 87 9.91 -4.84 13.20
N ALA A 88 9.42 -3.93 12.35
CA ALA A 88 8.05 -3.99 11.84
C ALA A 88 7.80 -5.23 10.97
N ILE A 89 8.78 -5.62 10.14
CA ILE A 89 8.73 -6.87 9.37
C ILE A 89 8.66 -8.09 10.30
N ARG A 90 9.52 -8.15 11.34
CA ARG A 90 9.50 -9.26 12.30
C ARG A 90 8.14 -9.38 13.00
N LYS A 91 7.54 -8.25 13.42
CA LYS A 91 6.21 -8.21 14.03
C LYS A 91 5.12 -8.68 13.06
N ALA A 92 5.19 -8.23 11.81
CA ALA A 92 4.19 -8.59 10.80
C ALA A 92 4.27 -10.08 10.40
N ILE A 93 5.48 -10.64 10.28
CA ILE A 93 5.68 -12.09 10.07
C ILE A 93 5.09 -12.87 11.24
N ARG A 94 5.42 -12.49 12.49
CA ARG A 94 4.91 -13.17 13.68
C ARG A 94 3.38 -13.13 13.76
N GLN A 95 2.77 -12.00 13.43
CA GLN A 95 1.31 -11.87 13.36
C GLN A 95 0.68 -12.88 12.38
N VAL A 96 1.33 -13.11 11.23
CA VAL A 96 0.91 -14.12 10.23
C VAL A 96 1.14 -15.54 10.72
N GLU A 97 2.27 -15.83 11.37
CA GLU A 97 2.55 -17.12 12.01
C GLU A 97 1.55 -17.45 13.12
N ASP A 98 1.06 -16.42 13.84
CA ASP A 98 0.01 -16.52 14.85
C ASP A 98 -1.40 -16.62 14.23
N GLY A 99 -1.51 -16.78 12.90
CA GLY A 99 -2.76 -17.00 12.17
C GLY A 99 -3.51 -15.74 11.75
N ASN A 100 -2.92 -14.55 11.89
CA ASN A 100 -3.58 -13.28 11.60
C ASN A 100 -2.97 -12.56 10.40
N THR A 101 -3.81 -12.07 9.48
CA THR A 101 -3.35 -11.17 8.43
C THR A 101 -2.71 -9.90 9.02
N ALA A 102 -1.60 -9.48 8.43
CA ALA A 102 -0.84 -8.31 8.84
C ALA A 102 -0.71 -7.32 7.67
N ILE A 103 -0.94 -6.03 7.94
CA ILE A 103 -0.70 -4.95 6.98
C ILE A 103 0.48 -4.12 7.45
N LEU A 104 1.46 -3.92 6.59
CA LEU A 104 2.62 -3.05 6.81
C LEU A 104 2.60 -1.91 5.78
N ASN A 105 2.21 -0.72 6.22
CA ASN A 105 2.22 0.51 5.43
C ASN A 105 3.61 1.16 5.52
N VAL A 106 4.43 1.02 4.48
CA VAL A 106 5.80 1.55 4.41
C VAL A 106 5.79 2.85 3.62
N VAL A 107 5.95 3.98 4.31
CA VAL A 107 6.03 5.30 3.67
C VAL A 107 7.39 5.45 2.99
N LEU A 108 7.35 5.83 1.71
CA LEU A 108 8.52 6.05 0.88
C LEU A 108 8.84 7.53 0.74
N SER A 109 10.12 7.85 0.54
CA SER A 109 10.55 9.16 0.07
C SER A 109 9.95 9.43 -1.31
N ARG A 110 9.51 10.68 -1.54
CA ARG A 110 8.93 11.13 -2.81
C ARG A 110 10.01 11.38 -3.86
#